data_AF-A0A822Z1W4-F1
#
_entry.id   AF-A0A822Z1W4-F1
#
_cell.length_a   1.000
_cell.length_b   1.000
_cell.length_c   1.000
_cell.angle_alpha   90.00
_cell.angle_beta   90.00
_cell.angle_gamma   90.00
#
_symmetry.space_group_name_H-M   'P 1'
#
loop_
_entity.id
_entity.type
_entity.pdbx_description
1 polymer ?
#
loop_
_entity_poly.entity_id
_entity_poly.type
_entity_poly.pdbx_seq_one_letter_code
_entity_poly.pdbx_strand_id
1 'polypeptide(L)'
;MGAIILDLRPGSGIGPFDLGMPISEAFAQIEQQPNIYDVVHVKYFDEEPLKLDIVISFPDHGFHLRFDPWSQRLRLIEVFDIKRLQMRYAASLIGGPSTLATFVAVYALFGPTFPGIYDKDRGVYTLFYPGLSFAFPIPSQYTDCCNDGEAELPLEFPDGTTPVTCRVSVYDSAADNKVGVGSLLNKAIAPPLPVDSLYMEEVHVKVWPIYFQFLHHPFLVKFLSIFVFSCLHFSKTFFHVSISFLYAFFPLISAYFSSG
;
A
#
# COMPACT_ATOMS: atom_id res chain seq x y z
N MET A 1 5.30 22.18 -1.71
CA MET A 1 3.89 21.86 -2.00
C MET A 1 3.18 21.62 -0.68
N GLY A 2 1.94 22.11 -0.53
CA GLY A 2 1.17 21.94 0.70
C GLY A 2 0.79 20.48 0.91
N ALA A 3 0.49 20.09 2.16
CA ALA A 3 -0.02 18.76 2.43
C ALA A 3 -1.37 18.54 1.75
N ILE A 4 -1.53 17.39 1.12
CA ILE A 4 -2.80 16.98 0.54
C ILE A 4 -3.72 16.45 1.63
N ILE A 5 -5.03 16.58 1.43
CA ILE A 5 -6.04 16.04 2.32
C ILE A 5 -6.65 14.80 1.65
N LEU A 6 -6.54 13.64 2.29
CA LEU A 6 -7.16 12.40 1.82
C LEU A 6 -8.14 11.84 2.86
N ASP A 7 -9.25 11.30 2.37
CA ASP A 7 -10.24 10.63 3.21
C ASP A 7 -9.70 9.29 3.70
N LEU A 8 -9.56 9.15 5.02
CA LEU A 8 -9.15 7.92 5.67
C LEU A 8 -10.38 7.06 5.96
N ARG A 9 -10.43 5.86 5.38
CA ARG A 9 -11.51 4.89 5.56
C ARG A 9 -10.94 3.60 6.17
N PRO A 10 -11.02 3.41 7.49
CA PRO A 10 -10.52 2.20 8.16
C PRO A 10 -11.10 0.94 7.51
N GLY A 11 -10.27 -0.07 7.23
CA GLY A 11 -10.74 -1.30 6.59
C GLY A 11 -11.04 -1.19 5.10
N SER A 12 -10.99 0.01 4.50
CA SER A 12 -11.40 0.20 3.11
C SER A 12 -10.36 0.89 2.24
N GLY A 13 -9.72 1.97 2.68
CA GLY A 13 -8.80 2.69 1.79
C GLY A 13 -8.41 4.10 2.24
N ILE A 14 -7.70 4.82 1.37
CA ILE A 14 -7.36 6.23 1.55
C ILE A 14 -7.57 7.02 0.26
N GLY A 15 -8.28 8.14 0.33
CA GLY A 15 -8.51 9.00 -0.84
C GLY A 15 -9.16 8.22 -1.99
N PRO A 16 -8.57 8.19 -3.20
CA PRO A 16 -9.07 7.42 -4.34
C PRO A 16 -8.60 5.94 -4.36
N PHE A 17 -7.83 5.50 -3.37
CA PHE A 17 -7.23 4.17 -3.36
C PHE A 17 -7.96 3.24 -2.39
N ASP A 18 -8.67 2.27 -2.92
CA ASP A 18 -9.42 1.27 -2.16
C ASP A 18 -8.66 -0.06 -2.08
N LEU A 19 -8.65 -0.67 -0.90
CA LEU A 19 -8.13 -2.00 -0.68
C LEU A 19 -8.83 -2.99 -1.62
N GLY A 20 -8.02 -3.86 -2.20
CA GLY A 20 -8.48 -4.82 -3.20
C GLY A 20 -8.58 -4.25 -4.62
N MET A 21 -8.35 -2.95 -4.86
CA MET A 21 -8.29 -2.44 -6.22
C MET A 21 -7.07 -3.02 -6.96
N PRO A 22 -7.18 -3.32 -8.26
CA PRO A 22 -6.05 -3.77 -9.05
C PRO A 22 -5.05 -2.64 -9.30
N ILE A 23 -3.78 -2.99 -9.48
CA ILE A 23 -2.71 -2.01 -9.71
C ILE A 23 -2.97 -1.13 -10.95
N SER A 24 -3.65 -1.65 -11.97
CA SER A 24 -4.03 -0.90 -13.17
C SER A 24 -5.02 0.23 -12.85
N GLU A 25 -5.96 0.00 -11.95
CA GLU A 25 -6.92 1.02 -11.53
C GLU A 25 -6.22 2.08 -10.67
N ALA A 26 -5.28 1.68 -9.82
CA ALA A 26 -4.47 2.65 -9.06
C ALA A 26 -3.68 3.59 -9.99
N PHE A 27 -3.07 3.07 -11.06
CA PHE A 27 -2.42 3.91 -12.07
C PHE A 27 -3.42 4.85 -12.78
N ALA A 28 -4.61 4.36 -13.12
CA ALA A 28 -5.63 5.22 -13.72
C ALA A 28 -6.03 6.38 -12.79
N GLN A 29 -6.15 6.15 -11.47
CA GLN A 29 -6.40 7.22 -10.49
C GLN A 29 -5.25 8.23 -10.42
N ILE A 30 -4.01 7.76 -10.48
CA ILE A 30 -2.81 8.61 -10.48
C ILE A 30 -2.78 9.51 -11.73
N GLU A 31 -3.00 8.91 -12.90
CA GLU A 31 -2.97 9.60 -14.20
C GLU A 31 -4.09 10.63 -14.35
N GLN A 32 -5.23 10.43 -13.68
CA GLN A 32 -6.33 11.41 -13.67
C GLN A 32 -6.02 12.66 -12.85
N GLN A 33 -5.01 12.62 -11.97
CA GLN A 33 -4.67 13.73 -11.06
C GLN A 33 -3.17 14.07 -11.10
N PRO A 34 -2.61 14.42 -12.27
CA PRO A 34 -1.16 14.63 -12.44
C PRO A 34 -0.64 15.82 -11.62
N ASN A 35 -1.48 16.84 -11.37
CA ASN A 35 -1.12 17.99 -10.54
C ASN A 35 -0.99 17.63 -9.05
N ILE A 36 -1.61 16.53 -8.62
CA ILE A 36 -1.53 16.05 -7.25
C ILE A 36 -0.40 15.03 -7.18
N TYR A 37 -0.40 14.02 -8.06
CA TYR A 37 0.54 12.90 -8.04
C TYR A 37 1.65 13.04 -9.09
N ASP A 38 2.46 14.09 -8.98
CA ASP A 38 3.55 14.38 -9.94
C ASP A 38 4.74 13.41 -9.80
N VAL A 39 5.15 13.13 -8.56
CA VAL A 39 6.29 12.23 -8.27
C VAL A 39 5.78 10.90 -7.70
N VAL A 40 5.91 9.84 -8.49
CA VAL A 40 5.54 8.47 -8.13
C VAL A 40 6.68 7.51 -8.43
N HIS A 41 7.02 6.65 -7.47
CA HIS A 41 8.03 5.60 -7.65
C HIS A 41 7.40 4.22 -7.59
N VAL A 42 7.76 3.34 -8.51
CA VAL A 42 7.34 1.93 -8.49
C VAL A 42 8.54 1.08 -8.08
N LYS A 43 8.39 0.28 -7.04
CA LYS A 43 9.41 -0.62 -6.50
C LYS A 43 8.92 -2.05 -6.61
N TYR A 44 9.75 -2.93 -7.13
CA TYR A 44 9.52 -4.37 -7.20
C TYR A 44 10.88 -5.07 -7.13
N PHE A 45 10.88 -6.40 -6.97
CA PHE A 45 12.11 -7.17 -6.95
C PHE A 45 12.48 -7.57 -8.39
N ASP A 46 13.53 -6.96 -8.94
CA ASP A 46 13.87 -7.10 -10.36
C ASP A 46 14.22 -8.55 -10.75
N GLU A 47 14.91 -9.29 -9.88
CA GLU A 47 15.32 -10.67 -10.16
C GLU A 47 14.16 -11.67 -10.08
N GLU A 48 13.19 -11.44 -9.19
CA GLU A 48 12.03 -12.31 -8.99
C GLU A 48 10.77 -11.47 -8.69
N PRO A 49 10.11 -10.92 -9.73
CA PRO A 49 9.05 -9.91 -9.56
C PRO A 49 7.86 -10.32 -8.71
N LEU A 50 7.62 -11.62 -8.54
CA LEU A 50 6.52 -12.18 -7.75
C LEU A 50 6.92 -12.54 -6.31
N LYS A 51 8.18 -12.31 -5.91
CA LYS A 51 8.68 -12.68 -4.57
C LYS A 51 8.25 -11.70 -3.49
N LEU A 52 8.27 -10.40 -3.81
CA LEU A 52 8.01 -9.30 -2.90
C LEU A 52 6.89 -8.43 -3.44
N ASP A 53 6.19 -7.72 -2.55
CA ASP A 53 5.16 -6.76 -2.92
C ASP A 53 5.64 -5.80 -4.01
N ILE A 54 4.72 -5.48 -4.91
CA ILE A 54 4.88 -4.33 -5.78
C ILE A 54 4.45 -3.10 -4.97
N VAL A 55 5.33 -2.11 -4.84
CA VAL A 55 5.06 -0.91 -4.04
C VAL A 55 5.02 0.32 -4.93
N ILE A 56 3.88 1.01 -4.94
CA ILE A 56 3.77 2.35 -5.50
C ILE A 56 3.97 3.35 -4.36
N SER A 57 4.95 4.25 -4.52
CA SER A 57 5.39 5.18 -3.48
C SER A 57 5.18 6.62 -3.91
N PHE A 58 4.59 7.40 -3.01
CA PHE A 58 4.31 8.82 -3.17
C PHE A 58 5.17 9.62 -2.20
N PRO A 59 6.48 9.81 -2.49
CA PRO A 59 7.44 10.39 -1.55
C PRO A 59 7.06 11.81 -1.12
N ASP A 60 6.50 12.61 -2.03
CA ASP A 60 6.11 13.99 -1.73
C ASP A 60 4.91 14.08 -0.79
N HIS A 61 4.08 13.03 -0.77
CA HIS A 61 2.87 12.94 0.04
C HIS A 61 3.01 12.02 1.25
N GLY A 62 4.10 11.27 1.37
CA GLY A 62 4.39 10.49 2.58
C GLY A 62 3.63 9.17 2.73
N PHE A 63 3.18 8.53 1.64
CA PHE A 63 2.50 7.23 1.72
C PHE A 63 2.90 6.23 0.62
N HIS A 64 2.60 4.95 0.88
CA HIS A 64 2.83 3.80 0.02
C HIS A 64 1.53 3.01 -0.20
N LEU A 65 1.37 2.50 -1.40
CA LEU A 65 0.41 1.46 -1.77
C LEU A 65 1.18 0.16 -2.00
N ARG A 66 0.85 -0.89 -1.27
CA ARG A 66 1.49 -2.21 -1.39
C ARG A 66 0.52 -3.19 -2.02
N PHE A 67 0.90 -3.70 -3.17
CA PHE A 67 0.15 -4.67 -3.93
C PHE A 67 0.70 -6.06 -3.66
N ASP A 68 -0.22 -7.00 -3.49
CA ASP A 68 0.13 -8.42 -3.45
C ASP A 68 0.85 -8.82 -4.75
N PRO A 69 2.00 -9.51 -4.70
CA PRO A 69 2.78 -9.79 -5.90
C PRO A 69 2.03 -10.66 -6.91
N TRP A 70 1.20 -11.60 -6.45
CA TRP A 70 0.55 -12.58 -7.31
C TRP A 70 -0.79 -12.07 -7.84
N SER A 71 -1.66 -11.63 -6.92
CA SER A 71 -2.97 -11.11 -7.28
C SER A 71 -2.92 -9.67 -7.81
N GLN A 72 -1.83 -8.93 -7.59
CA GLN A 72 -1.66 -7.52 -8.01
C GLN A 72 -2.78 -6.58 -7.55
N ARG A 73 -3.38 -6.92 -6.40
CA ARG A 73 -4.41 -6.12 -5.73
C ARG A 73 -3.83 -5.44 -4.52
N LEU A 74 -4.32 -4.24 -4.25
CA LEU A 74 -3.90 -3.43 -3.11
C LEU A 74 -4.23 -4.17 -1.81
N ARG A 75 -3.21 -4.55 -1.03
CA ARG A 75 -3.40 -5.29 0.23
C ARG A 75 -3.13 -4.45 1.48
N LEU A 76 -2.34 -3.39 1.34
CA LEU A 76 -1.92 -2.56 2.46
C LEU A 76 -1.58 -1.15 1.98
N ILE A 77 -2.05 -0.16 2.74
CA ILE A 77 -1.69 1.25 2.56
C ILE A 77 -0.91 1.68 3.79
N GLU A 78 0.25 2.31 3.59
CA GLU A 78 1.14 2.72 4.67
C GLU A 78 1.48 4.20 4.52
N VAL A 79 1.05 5.02 5.48
CA VAL A 79 1.46 6.42 5.61
C VAL A 79 2.70 6.46 6.51
N PHE A 80 3.83 6.88 5.96
CA PHE A 80 5.13 6.91 6.65
C PHE A 80 5.60 8.33 7.00
N ASP A 81 5.05 9.37 6.35
CA ASP A 81 5.29 10.76 6.73
C ASP A 81 3.97 11.49 6.97
N ILE A 82 3.52 11.44 8.22
CA ILE A 82 2.23 11.97 8.65
C ILE A 82 2.21 13.50 8.62
N LYS A 83 3.38 14.16 8.56
CA LYS A 83 3.43 15.62 8.43
C LYS A 83 3.13 16.08 7.00
N ARG A 84 3.33 15.21 6.01
CA ARG A 84 3.07 15.49 4.58
C ARG A 84 1.65 15.16 4.16
N LEU A 85 0.99 14.22 4.84
CA LEU A 85 -0.37 13.81 4.55
C LEU A 85 -1.32 14.22 5.66
N GLN A 86 -2.34 15.01 5.31
CA GLN A 86 -3.46 15.26 6.20
C GLN A 86 -4.57 14.26 5.90
N MET A 87 -5.05 13.56 6.93
CA MET A 87 -6.08 12.54 6.82
C MET A 87 -7.38 13.08 7.39
N ARG A 88 -8.49 12.92 6.64
CA ARG A 88 -9.83 13.25 7.12
C ARG A 88 -10.56 11.97 7.53
N TYR A 89 -11.01 11.91 8.77
CA TYR A 89 -11.85 10.84 9.28
C TYR A 89 -13.14 11.44 9.83
N ALA A 90 -14.28 11.05 9.25
CA ALA A 90 -15.57 11.69 9.45
C ALA A 90 -15.47 13.22 9.25
N ALA A 91 -15.72 14.02 10.30
CA ALA A 91 -15.66 15.48 10.27
C ALA A 91 -14.31 16.06 10.75
N SER A 92 -13.37 15.21 11.17
CA SER A 92 -12.13 15.61 11.84
C SER A 92 -10.91 15.40 10.96
N LEU A 93 -9.89 16.23 11.18
CA LEU A 93 -8.61 16.14 10.49
C LEU A 93 -7.53 15.68 11.46
N ILE A 94 -6.63 14.81 10.98
CA ILE A 94 -5.49 14.30 11.74
C ILE A 94 -4.25 14.24 10.85
N GLY A 95 -3.08 14.60 11.39
CA GLY A 95 -1.85 14.72 10.61
C GLY A 95 -1.78 16.02 9.79
N GLY A 96 -0.80 16.06 8.88
CA GLY A 96 -0.42 17.26 8.14
C GLY A 96 0.55 18.17 8.91
N PRO A 97 0.89 19.34 8.35
CA PRO A 97 1.94 20.23 8.87
C PRO A 97 1.49 21.00 10.11
N SER A 98 0.18 21.17 10.30
CA SER A 98 -0.41 22.01 11.35
C SER A 98 -1.07 21.20 12.48
N THR A 99 -1.37 19.93 12.25
CA THR A 99 -2.08 19.09 13.23
C THR A 99 -1.25 17.83 13.51
N LEU A 100 -0.77 17.71 14.74
CA LEU A 100 -0.05 16.49 15.17
C LEU A 100 -1.05 15.35 15.41
N ALA A 101 -0.70 14.17 14.93
CA ALA A 101 -1.43 12.94 15.20
C ALA A 101 -0.86 12.28 16.47
N THR A 102 -1.12 12.89 17.62
CA THR A 102 -0.68 12.39 18.93
C THR A 102 -1.50 11.18 19.38
N PHE A 103 -0.98 10.41 20.32
CA PHE A 103 -1.71 9.30 20.93
C PHE A 103 -3.06 9.76 21.50
N VAL A 104 -3.06 10.86 22.26
CA VAL A 104 -4.30 11.45 22.81
C VAL A 104 -5.26 11.85 21.70
N ALA A 105 -4.79 12.49 20.62
CA ALA A 105 -5.65 12.88 19.51
C ALA A 105 -6.26 11.68 18.79
N VAL A 106 -5.48 10.60 18.59
CA VAL A 106 -5.97 9.33 18.02
C VAL A 106 -7.02 8.71 18.94
N TYR A 107 -6.76 8.61 20.24
CA TYR A 107 -7.70 8.08 21.22
C TYR A 107 -9.00 8.90 21.30
N ALA A 108 -8.91 10.23 21.27
CA ALA A 108 -10.07 11.11 21.26
C ALA A 108 -10.90 10.96 19.99
N LEU A 109 -10.26 10.67 18.85
CA LEU A 109 -10.91 10.59 17.55
C LEU A 109 -11.55 9.22 17.27
N PHE A 110 -10.82 8.13 17.57
CA PHE A 110 -11.25 6.77 17.27
C PHE A 110 -11.85 6.03 18.48
N GLY A 111 -11.72 6.62 19.67
CA GLY A 111 -12.17 6.03 20.92
C GLY A 111 -11.14 5.08 21.54
N PRO A 112 -11.46 4.56 22.75
CA PRO A 112 -10.63 3.57 23.40
C PRO A 112 -10.57 2.28 22.58
N THR A 113 -9.44 1.57 22.69
CA THR A 113 -9.23 0.28 22.04
C THR A 113 -8.52 -0.67 22.99
N PHE A 114 -8.39 -1.95 22.61
CA PHE A 114 -7.57 -2.89 23.34
C PHE A 114 -6.11 -2.39 23.43
N PRO A 115 -5.38 -2.76 24.49
CA PRO A 115 -3.97 -2.42 24.61
C PRO A 115 -3.21 -2.75 23.33
N GLY A 116 -2.39 -1.79 22.89
CA GLY A 116 -1.52 -1.97 21.73
C GLY A 116 -0.37 -2.93 22.03
N ILE A 117 0.45 -3.18 21.02
CA ILE A 117 1.60 -4.07 21.12
C ILE A 117 2.88 -3.24 21.06
N TYR A 118 3.75 -3.43 22.04
CA TYR A 118 5.09 -2.85 22.06
C TYR A 118 6.11 -3.76 21.38
N ASP A 119 6.73 -3.27 20.31
CA ASP A 119 7.88 -3.89 19.67
C ASP A 119 9.16 -3.32 20.32
N LYS A 120 9.77 -4.10 21.22
CA LYS A 120 10.98 -3.70 21.96
C LYS A 120 12.18 -3.50 21.04
N ASP A 121 12.31 -4.29 19.98
CA ASP A 121 13.44 -4.20 19.05
C ASP A 121 13.38 -2.91 18.23
N ARG A 122 12.18 -2.44 17.93
CA ARG A 122 11.96 -1.20 17.17
C ARG A 122 11.73 0.03 18.04
N GLY A 123 11.42 -0.15 19.32
CA GLY A 123 11.00 0.93 20.21
C GLY A 123 9.69 1.57 19.76
N VAL A 124 8.75 0.77 19.23
CA VAL A 124 7.50 1.27 18.65
C VAL A 124 6.31 0.56 19.28
N TYR A 125 5.35 1.34 19.76
CA TYR A 125 4.06 0.83 20.22
C TYR A 125 2.99 1.02 19.15
N THR A 126 2.25 -0.03 18.84
CA THR A 126 1.20 0.01 17.81
C THR A 126 -0.17 -0.15 18.43
N LEU A 127 -1.04 0.84 18.23
CA LEU A 127 -2.48 0.75 18.51
C LEU A 127 -3.21 0.17 17.31
N PHE A 128 -4.26 -0.61 17.59
CA PHE A 128 -5.06 -1.29 16.58
C PHE A 128 -6.52 -0.90 16.68
N TYR A 129 -7.12 -0.69 15.52
CA TYR A 129 -8.55 -0.52 15.29
C TYR A 129 -8.95 -1.47 14.14
N PRO A 130 -10.24 -1.77 13.96
CA PRO A 130 -10.69 -2.57 12.83
C PRO A 130 -10.23 -1.97 11.49
N GLY A 131 -9.30 -2.65 10.83
CA GLY A 131 -8.72 -2.24 9.54
C GLY A 131 -7.81 -1.00 9.56
N LEU A 132 -7.28 -0.61 10.72
CA LEU A 132 -6.42 0.55 10.88
C LEU A 132 -5.45 0.36 12.06
N SER A 133 -4.19 0.77 11.89
CA SER A 133 -3.23 0.81 13.01
C SER A 133 -2.39 2.07 13.02
N PHE A 134 -2.01 2.50 14.23
CA PHE A 134 -1.15 3.67 14.48
C PHE A 134 0.07 3.25 15.26
N ALA A 135 1.26 3.58 14.74
CA ALA A 135 2.53 3.24 15.36
C ALA A 135 3.17 4.48 16.00
N PHE A 136 3.52 4.39 17.26
CA PHE A 136 4.04 5.46 18.09
C PHE A 136 5.47 5.11 18.52
N PRO A 137 6.49 5.91 18.17
CA PRO A 137 7.83 5.69 18.67
C PRO A 137 7.87 6.03 20.17
N ILE A 138 8.43 5.12 20.96
CA ILE A 138 8.58 5.27 22.41
C ILE A 138 10.06 5.57 22.69
N PRO A 139 10.38 6.73 23.30
CA PRO A 139 11.74 7.03 23.72
C PRO A 139 12.30 5.97 24.67
N SER A 140 13.61 5.69 24.58
CA SER A 140 14.24 4.64 25.37
C SER A 140 14.11 4.83 26.88
N GLN A 141 13.97 6.07 27.36
CA GLN A 141 13.74 6.36 28.77
C GLN A 141 12.37 5.90 29.31
N TYR A 142 11.43 5.57 28.40
CA TYR A 142 10.08 5.12 28.71
C TYR A 142 9.85 3.67 28.27
N THR A 143 10.90 2.91 27.89
CA THR A 143 10.73 1.50 27.52
C THR A 143 10.21 0.65 28.69
N ASP A 144 10.53 1.06 29.92
CA ASP A 144 10.24 0.26 31.11
C ASP A 144 8.75 0.22 31.45
N CYS A 145 7.97 1.23 31.05
CA CYS A 145 6.51 1.22 31.24
C CYS A 145 5.78 0.29 30.26
N CYS A 146 6.45 -0.21 29.23
CA CYS A 146 5.88 -1.06 28.18
C CYS A 146 6.35 -2.52 28.28
N ASN A 147 6.84 -2.93 29.46
CA ASN A 147 7.59 -4.18 29.61
C ASN A 147 6.74 -5.46 29.50
N ASP A 148 5.44 -5.38 29.80
CA ASP A 148 4.49 -6.47 29.61
C ASP A 148 3.78 -6.26 28.27
N GLY A 149 3.85 -7.24 27.37
CA GLY A 149 3.48 -7.10 25.94
C GLY A 149 2.04 -6.65 25.62
N GLU A 150 1.20 -6.45 26.63
CA GLU A 150 -0.15 -5.84 26.54
C GLU A 150 -0.35 -4.74 27.60
N ALA A 151 0.71 -3.98 27.92
CA ALA A 151 0.60 -2.83 28.80
C ALA A 151 -0.16 -1.69 28.09
N GLU A 152 -1.18 -1.15 28.77
CA GLU A 152 -1.77 0.13 28.40
C GLU A 152 -0.70 1.21 28.54
N LEU A 153 -0.28 1.80 27.41
CA LEU A 153 0.59 2.96 27.48
C LEU A 153 -0.19 4.11 28.13
N PRO A 154 0.36 4.77 29.15
CA PRO A 154 -0.24 6.01 29.63
C PRO A 154 -0.34 7.00 28.46
N LEU A 155 -1.49 7.66 28.35
CA LEU A 155 -1.82 8.62 27.29
C LEU A 155 -0.77 9.76 27.16
N GLU A 156 -0.13 10.06 28.29
CA GLU A 156 0.93 11.06 28.44
C GLU A 156 2.10 10.43 29.19
N PHE A 157 3.32 10.77 28.77
CA PHE A 157 4.54 10.45 29.49
C PHE A 157 4.63 11.28 30.78
N PRO A 158 5.48 10.90 31.75
CA PRO A 158 5.69 11.65 33.00
C PRO A 158 6.09 13.12 32.82
N ASP A 159 6.61 13.49 31.65
CA ASP A 159 6.97 14.86 31.28
C ASP A 159 5.79 15.68 30.70
N GLY A 160 4.59 15.09 30.63
CA GLY A 160 3.38 15.69 30.06
C GLY A 160 3.34 15.69 28.53
N THR A 161 4.32 15.07 27.87
CA THR A 161 4.30 14.91 26.41
C THR A 161 3.55 13.65 26.01
N THR A 162 3.00 13.62 24.80
CA THR A 162 2.32 12.45 24.24
C THR A 162 3.00 12.04 22.94
N PRO A 163 3.22 10.73 22.69
CA PRO A 163 3.92 10.31 21.50
C PRO A 163 3.11 10.66 20.24
N VAL A 164 3.82 11.05 19.19
CA VAL A 164 3.24 11.36 17.88
C VAL A 164 3.40 10.16 16.98
N THR A 165 2.33 9.77 16.27
CA THR A 165 2.38 8.62 15.37
C THR A 165 3.41 8.84 14.26
N CYS A 166 4.22 7.81 13.99
CA CYS A 166 5.21 7.78 12.91
C CYS A 166 4.76 6.93 11.73
N ARG A 167 3.72 6.09 11.90
CA ARG A 167 3.17 5.28 10.82
C ARG A 167 1.67 5.05 11.02
N VAL A 168 0.91 5.15 9.94
CA VAL A 168 -0.49 4.73 9.88
C VAL A 168 -0.63 3.65 8.83
N SER A 169 -1.30 2.55 9.17
CA SER A 169 -1.51 1.42 8.25
C SER A 169 -2.99 1.17 8.06
N VAL A 170 -3.47 1.13 6.81
CA VAL A 170 -4.84 0.76 6.46
C VAL A 170 -4.81 -0.60 5.76
N TYR A 171 -5.61 -1.53 6.26
CA TYR A 171 -5.64 -2.92 5.81
C TYR A 171 -7.04 -3.49 5.96
N ASP A 172 -7.33 -4.59 5.28
CA ASP A 172 -8.65 -5.22 5.34
C ASP A 172 -8.93 -5.72 6.76
N SER A 173 -10.13 -5.47 7.29
CA SER A 173 -10.47 -5.85 8.66
C SER A 173 -10.57 -7.36 8.89
N ALA A 174 -10.64 -8.18 7.84
CA ALA A 174 -10.55 -9.63 7.96
C ALA A 174 -9.11 -10.10 8.15
N ALA A 175 -8.10 -9.27 7.86
CA ALA A 175 -6.74 -9.55 8.27
C ALA A 175 -6.66 -9.50 9.81
N ASP A 176 -5.92 -10.43 10.40
CA ASP A 176 -5.66 -10.46 11.85
C ASP A 176 -5.33 -9.06 12.36
N ASN A 177 -5.96 -8.64 13.46
CA ASN A 177 -6.00 -7.27 13.99
C ASN A 177 -4.62 -6.63 14.27
N LYS A 178 -3.51 -7.33 14.01
CA LYS A 178 -2.13 -6.98 14.41
C LYS A 178 -1.22 -6.56 13.24
N VAL A 179 -1.77 -6.08 12.12
CA VAL A 179 -0.99 -5.56 10.98
C VAL A 179 -0.27 -4.26 11.35
N GLY A 180 1.02 -4.14 11.05
CA GLY A 180 1.83 -2.93 11.27
C GLY A 180 2.90 -3.02 12.36
N VAL A 181 3.02 -4.17 13.03
CA VAL A 181 4.11 -4.48 13.98
C VAL A 181 5.20 -5.31 13.30
N GLY A 182 6.48 -4.94 13.42
CA GLY A 182 7.58 -5.80 13.01
C GLY A 182 7.50 -6.35 11.58
N SER A 183 7.56 -7.68 11.48
CA SER A 183 7.39 -8.49 10.24
C SER A 183 5.92 -8.77 9.88
N LEU A 184 4.95 -8.29 10.67
CA LEU A 184 3.52 -8.55 10.50
C LEU A 184 2.87 -7.71 9.39
N LEU A 185 3.62 -6.89 8.65
CA LEU A 185 3.13 -6.27 7.41
C LEU A 185 2.69 -7.33 6.39
N ASN A 186 3.31 -8.51 6.42
CA ASN A 186 2.96 -9.64 5.55
C ASN A 186 1.60 -10.28 5.91
N LYS A 187 1.01 -9.95 7.06
CA LYS A 187 -0.33 -10.44 7.44
C LYS A 187 -1.46 -9.70 6.74
N ALA A 188 -1.20 -8.53 6.15
CA ALA A 188 -2.21 -7.81 5.40
C ALA A 188 -2.49 -8.54 4.08
N ILE A 189 -3.72 -9.02 3.90
CA ILE A 189 -4.14 -9.74 2.70
C ILE A 189 -5.12 -8.84 1.94
N ALA A 190 -5.12 -8.93 0.61
CA ALA A 190 -6.12 -8.22 -0.18
C ALA A 190 -7.53 -8.74 0.17
N PRO A 191 -8.55 -7.87 0.28
CA PRO A 191 -9.94 -8.27 0.48
C PRO A 191 -10.36 -9.34 -0.52
N PRO A 192 -11.30 -10.26 -0.21
CA PRO A 192 -11.76 -11.25 -1.17
C PRO A 192 -12.35 -10.60 -2.44
N LEU A 193 -12.32 -11.33 -3.54
CA LEU A 193 -12.95 -10.86 -4.78
C LEU A 193 -14.48 -10.84 -4.62
N PRO A 194 -15.17 -9.87 -5.25
CA PRO A 194 -16.62 -9.94 -5.41
C PRO A 194 -17.02 -11.26 -6.09
N VAL A 195 -18.19 -11.80 -5.74
CA VAL A 195 -18.67 -13.11 -6.22
C VAL A 195 -18.72 -13.19 -7.76
N ASP A 196 -19.03 -12.09 -8.44
CA ASP A 196 -19.15 -12.02 -9.89
C ASP A 196 -17.91 -11.40 -10.58
N SER A 197 -16.77 -11.39 -9.89
CA SER A 197 -15.54 -10.80 -10.41
C SER A 197 -14.86 -11.74 -11.41
N LEU A 198 -14.64 -11.23 -12.63
CA LEU A 198 -13.81 -11.89 -13.65
C LEU A 198 -12.30 -11.66 -13.41
N TYR A 199 -11.94 -10.89 -12.38
CA TYR A 199 -10.55 -10.69 -12.02
C TYR A 199 -9.93 -12.02 -11.57
N MET A 200 -8.84 -12.44 -12.23
CA MET A 200 -8.20 -13.77 -12.09
C MET A 200 -8.99 -14.95 -12.68
N GLU A 201 -9.98 -14.72 -13.54
CA GLU A 201 -10.55 -15.80 -14.35
C GLU A 201 -9.51 -16.37 -15.32
N GLU A 202 -9.51 -17.69 -15.49
CA GLU A 202 -8.59 -18.36 -16.40
C GLU A 202 -8.87 -17.94 -17.84
N VAL A 203 -7.90 -17.28 -18.48
CA VAL A 203 -8.05 -16.93 -19.90
C VAL A 203 -7.32 -17.95 -20.77
N HIS A 204 -8.12 -18.73 -21.52
CA HIS A 204 -7.58 -19.64 -22.52
C HIS A 204 -7.10 -18.87 -23.75
N VAL A 205 -5.78 -18.69 -23.87
CA VAL A 205 -5.18 -18.10 -25.07
C VAL A 205 -5.05 -19.16 -26.15
N LYS A 206 -5.80 -19.01 -27.24
CA LYS A 206 -5.65 -19.83 -28.45
C LYS A 206 -4.54 -19.23 -29.31
N VAL A 207 -3.32 -19.76 -29.18
CA VAL A 207 -2.16 -19.28 -29.94
C VAL A 207 -2.32 -19.68 -31.41
N TRP A 208 -2.48 -18.69 -32.29
CA TRP A 208 -2.34 -18.85 -33.74
C TRP A 208 -0.94 -18.41 -34.18
N PRO A 209 -0.34 -19.00 -35.23
CA PRO A 209 1.00 -18.66 -35.67
C PRO A 209 1.02 -17.26 -36.30
N ILE A 210 1.47 -16.26 -35.55
CA ILE A 210 1.80 -14.93 -36.06
C ILE A 210 3.33 -14.80 -35.97
N TYR A 211 3.99 -14.65 -37.12
CA TYR A 211 5.41 -14.34 -37.21
C TYR A 211 5.66 -12.95 -36.60
N PHE A 212 6.26 -12.90 -35.41
CA PHE A 212 6.70 -11.65 -34.78
C PHE A 212 8.01 -11.18 -35.41
N GLN A 213 7.93 -10.15 -36.26
CA GLN A 213 9.09 -9.41 -36.73
C GLN A 213 9.32 -8.23 -35.75
N PHE A 214 10.25 -8.41 -34.81
CA PHE A 214 10.61 -7.37 -33.86
C PHE A 214 11.36 -6.22 -34.55
N LEU A 215 10.77 -5.03 -34.56
CA LEU A 215 11.47 -3.77 -34.83
C LEU A 215 12.39 -3.46 -33.64
N HIS A 216 13.68 -3.33 -33.91
CA HIS A 216 14.73 -2.95 -32.97
C HIS A 216 14.46 -1.56 -32.37
N HIS A 217 13.92 -1.50 -31.15
CA HIS A 217 13.98 -0.30 -30.32
C HIS A 217 14.36 -0.68 -28.87
N PRO A 218 15.48 -0.19 -28.32
CA PRO A 218 16.08 -0.72 -27.09
C PRO A 218 15.24 -0.51 -25.81
N PHE A 219 14.25 0.38 -25.84
CA PHE A 219 13.31 0.59 -24.73
C PHE A 219 12.21 -0.48 -24.66
N LEU A 220 11.73 -0.94 -25.80
CA LEU A 220 10.68 -1.97 -25.92
C LEU A 220 11.22 -3.35 -25.55
N VAL A 221 12.51 -3.60 -25.80
CA VAL A 221 13.18 -4.89 -25.50
C VAL A 221 13.29 -5.14 -23.99
N LYS A 222 13.51 -4.11 -23.16
CA LYS A 222 13.56 -4.29 -21.69
C LYS A 222 12.18 -4.55 -21.08
N PHE A 223 11.14 -3.88 -21.58
CA PHE A 223 9.76 -4.09 -21.14
C PHE A 223 9.21 -5.45 -21.58
N LEU A 224 9.49 -5.87 -22.82
CA LEU A 224 9.21 -7.23 -23.26
C LEU A 224 10.08 -8.27 -22.55
N SER A 225 11.30 -7.95 -22.11
CA SER A 225 12.12 -8.91 -21.37
C SER A 225 11.50 -9.29 -20.03
N ILE A 226 10.85 -8.35 -19.32
CA ILE A 226 10.09 -8.65 -18.10
C ILE A 226 8.86 -9.50 -18.44
N PHE A 227 8.16 -9.14 -19.52
CA PHE A 227 6.96 -9.84 -20.00
C PHE A 227 7.25 -11.28 -20.49
N VAL A 228 8.40 -11.49 -21.13
CA VAL A 228 8.84 -12.76 -21.70
C VAL A 228 9.51 -13.64 -20.65
N PHE A 229 10.23 -13.09 -19.67
CA PHE A 229 10.80 -13.90 -18.57
C PHE A 229 9.71 -14.51 -17.68
N SER A 230 8.61 -13.80 -17.41
CA SER A 230 7.44 -14.39 -16.74
C SER A 230 6.80 -15.52 -17.54
N CYS A 231 6.87 -15.49 -18.88
CA CYS A 231 6.34 -16.54 -19.75
C CYS A 231 7.32 -17.71 -19.98
N LEU A 232 8.64 -17.49 -19.98
CA LEU A 232 9.64 -18.52 -20.31
C LEU A 232 10.17 -19.30 -19.11
N HIS A 233 10.21 -18.71 -17.91
CA HIS A 233 10.67 -19.43 -16.72
C HIS A 233 9.62 -20.43 -16.18
N PHE A 234 8.44 -20.46 -16.80
CA PHE A 234 7.34 -21.39 -16.55
C PHE A 234 7.24 -22.45 -17.68
N SER A 235 8.33 -23.18 -17.89
CA SER A 235 8.34 -24.45 -18.63
C SER A 235 8.80 -25.53 -17.65
N LYS A 236 7.90 -26.29 -17.01
CA LYS A 236 7.38 -27.54 -17.60
C LYS A 236 5.95 -27.93 -17.21
N THR A 237 5.17 -27.07 -16.54
CA THR A 237 3.79 -27.44 -16.19
C THR A 237 2.90 -26.20 -16.00
N PHE A 238 1.88 -26.09 -16.84
CA PHE A 238 0.73 -25.16 -16.79
C PHE A 238 1.03 -23.66 -17.03
N PHE A 239 0.51 -23.15 -18.15
CA PHE A 239 0.51 -21.72 -18.48
C PHE A 239 -0.56 -21.00 -17.65
N HIS A 240 -0.14 -20.11 -16.75
CA HIS A 240 -1.00 -19.14 -16.06
C HIS A 240 -0.53 -17.74 -16.51
N VAL A 241 -1.30 -17.06 -17.36
CA VAL A 241 -0.99 -15.68 -17.78
C VAL A 241 -2.14 -14.78 -17.36
N SER A 242 -1.88 -13.87 -16.43
CA SER A 242 -2.83 -12.82 -16.08
C SER A 242 -2.83 -11.76 -17.18
N ILE A 243 -3.90 -11.73 -17.96
CA ILE A 243 -4.12 -10.80 -19.08
C ILE A 243 -4.30 -9.34 -18.62
N SER A 244 -4.45 -9.11 -17.31
CA SER A 244 -4.66 -7.78 -16.73
C SER A 244 -3.50 -6.80 -16.97
N PHE A 245 -2.28 -7.29 -17.19
CA PHE A 245 -1.12 -6.45 -17.50
C PHE A 245 -1.10 -5.90 -18.95
N LEU A 246 -1.74 -6.60 -19.89
CA LEU A 246 -1.80 -6.21 -21.31
C LEU A 246 -2.79 -5.07 -21.57
N TYR A 247 -3.92 -5.03 -20.85
CA TYR A 247 -4.95 -4.02 -21.06
C TYR A 247 -4.64 -2.66 -20.42
N ALA A 248 -3.84 -2.63 -19.34
CA ALA A 248 -3.46 -1.38 -18.67
C ALA A 248 -2.49 -0.51 -19.50
N PHE A 249 -1.67 -1.12 -20.37
CA PHE A 249 -0.64 -0.41 -21.13
C PHE A 249 -0.91 -0.31 -22.64
N PHE A 250 -1.98 -0.94 -23.14
CA PHE A 250 -2.40 -0.80 -24.54
C PHE A 250 -2.73 0.64 -24.97
N PRO A 251 -3.35 1.50 -24.13
CA PRO A 251 -3.60 2.90 -24.47
C PRO A 251 -2.32 3.73 -24.64
N LEU A 252 -1.27 3.42 -23.87
CA LEU A 252 0.04 4.09 -23.94
C LEU A 252 0.81 3.75 -25.22
N ILE A 253 0.65 2.53 -25.75
CA ILE A 253 1.24 2.12 -27.03
C ILE A 253 0.46 2.73 -28.21
N SER A 254 -0.87 2.79 -28.12
CA SER A 254 -1.73 3.36 -29.18
C SER A 254 -1.56 4.87 -29.34
N ALA A 255 -1.41 5.62 -28.24
CA ALA A 255 -1.21 7.07 -28.29
C ALA A 255 0.16 7.47 -28.89
N TYR A 256 1.18 6.64 -28.70
CA TYR A 256 2.53 6.88 -29.26
C TYR A 256 2.60 6.63 -30.77
N PHE A 257 1.76 5.74 -31.31
CA PHE A 257 1.69 5.45 -32.75
C PHE A 257 0.75 6.38 -33.54
N SER A 258 -0.06 7.20 -32.87
CA SER A 258 -0.96 8.17 -33.52
C SER A 258 -0.32 9.55 -33.72
N SER A 259 0.88 9.78 -33.18
CA SER A 259 1.59 11.08 -33.23
C SER A 259 3.00 11.01 -33.85
N GLY A 260 3.36 9.89 -34.49
CA GLY A 260 4.62 9.69 -35.21
C GLY A 260 4.44 9.54 -36.71
#